data_AF-A0A822GHE3-F1
#
_entry.id   AF-A0A822GHE3-F1
#
_cell.length_a   1.000
_cell.length_b   1.000
_cell.length_c   1.000
_cell.angle_alpha   90.00
_cell.angle_beta   90.00
_cell.angle_gamma   90.00
#
_symmetry.space_group_name_H-M   'P 1'
#
loop_
_entity.id
_entity.type
_entity.pdbx_description
1 polymer ?
#
loop_
_entity_poly.entity_id
_entity_poly.type
_entity_poly.pdbx_seq_one_letter_code
_entity_poly.pdbx_strand_id
1 'polypeptide(L)'
;NKGVKVVLDVPDTMWDAPSAEITQLKKYCEEMVEEQEENIEQWYFNKKVRNEMPLEKYLCEDRVLKNRDSSCLREVYTPSNEENTHTQSKGDTEKIDL
;
A
#
# COMPACT_ATOMS: atom_id res chain seq x y z
N ASN A 1 -20.47 -33.09 37.01
CA ASN A 1 -20.34 -31.85 36.19
C ASN A 1 -19.73 -30.73 37.02
N LYS A 2 -18.39 -30.68 37.08
CA LYS A 2 -17.67 -29.52 37.63
C LYS A 2 -17.03 -28.79 36.45
N GLY A 3 -17.76 -27.87 35.85
CA GLY A 3 -17.25 -27.00 34.80
C GLY A 3 -16.51 -25.83 35.44
N VAL A 4 -15.24 -25.67 35.12
CA VAL A 4 -14.51 -24.43 35.44
C VAL A 4 -15.01 -23.35 34.49
N LYS A 5 -15.61 -22.30 35.03
CA LYS A 5 -15.84 -21.06 34.28
C LYS A 5 -14.48 -20.38 34.12
N VAL A 6 -13.87 -20.56 32.95
CA VAL A 6 -12.70 -19.78 32.54
C VAL A 6 -13.24 -18.42 32.10
N VAL A 7 -13.13 -17.44 32.97
CA VAL A 7 -13.26 -16.04 32.56
C VAL A 7 -11.92 -15.69 31.94
N LEU A 8 -11.89 -15.54 30.62
CA LEU A 8 -10.74 -15.02 29.90
C LEU A 8 -10.65 -13.53 30.23
N ASP A 9 -9.93 -13.22 31.31
CA ASP A 9 -9.69 -11.84 31.76
C ASP A 9 -8.55 -11.21 30.93
N VAL A 10 -8.66 -11.32 29.59
CA VAL A 10 -7.78 -10.62 28.68
C VAL A 10 -8.37 -9.22 28.52
N PRO A 11 -7.64 -8.15 28.92
CA PRO A 11 -8.15 -6.79 28.83
C PRO A 11 -8.65 -6.49 27.41
N ASP A 12 -9.83 -5.88 27.29
CA ASP A 12 -10.44 -5.54 25.99
C ASP A 12 -9.46 -4.79 25.07
N THR A 13 -8.57 -4.01 25.66
CA THR A 13 -7.50 -3.25 24.98
C THR A 13 -6.48 -4.10 24.21
N MET A 14 -6.39 -5.42 24.46
CA MET A 14 -5.51 -6.33 23.72
C MET A 14 -6.18 -7.00 22.52
N TRP A 15 -7.52 -6.95 22.41
CA TRP A 15 -8.27 -7.51 21.28
C TRP A 15 -8.44 -6.51 20.12
N ASP A 16 -8.22 -5.22 20.38
CA ASP A 16 -8.34 -4.14 19.40
C ASP A 16 -7.06 -3.89 18.58
N ALA A 17 -5.99 -4.66 18.82
CA ALA A 17 -4.73 -4.47 18.13
C ALA A 17 -4.82 -4.98 16.67
N PRO A 18 -4.49 -4.16 15.66
CA PRO A 18 -4.40 -4.62 14.29
C PRO A 18 -3.32 -5.70 14.16
N SER A 19 -3.40 -6.53 13.12
CA SER A 19 -2.38 -7.56 12.88
C SER A 19 -0.99 -6.94 12.69
N ALA A 20 0.06 -7.76 12.83
CA ALA A 20 1.43 -7.31 12.65
C ALA A 20 1.65 -6.70 11.26
N GLU A 21 1.03 -7.27 10.23
CA GLU A 21 1.10 -6.81 8.85
C GLU A 21 0.46 -5.43 8.68
N ILE A 22 -0.72 -5.21 9.26
CA ILE A 22 -1.41 -3.91 9.19
C ILE A 22 -0.66 -2.85 9.98
N THR A 23 -0.10 -3.22 11.14
CA THR A 23 0.73 -2.32 11.94
C THR A 23 2.00 -1.91 11.17
N GLN A 24 2.64 -2.86 10.51
CA GLN A 24 3.82 -2.60 9.71
C GLN A 24 3.50 -1.74 8.48
N LEU A 25 2.39 -2.01 7.80
CA LEU A 25 1.91 -1.20 6.67
C LEU A 25 1.63 0.24 7.09
N LYS A 26 0.98 0.42 8.24
CA LYS A 26 0.73 1.75 8.80
C LYS A 26 2.04 2.50 9.04
N LYS A 27 3.03 1.84 9.65
CA LYS A 27 4.35 2.44 9.89
C LYS A 27 5.00 2.92 8.60
N TYR A 28 4.95 2.12 7.53
CA TYR A 28 5.50 2.53 6.23
C TYR A 28 4.76 3.73 5.63
N CYS A 29 3.44 3.80 5.83
CA CYS A 29 2.65 4.95 5.39
C CYS A 29 3.04 6.22 6.15
N GLU A 30 3.20 6.13 7.47
CA GLU A 30 3.63 7.25 8.32
C GLU A 30 5.02 7.74 7.93
N GLU A 31 5.99 6.84 7.77
CA GLU A 31 7.35 7.15 7.32
C GLU A 31 7.35 7.84 5.93
N MET A 32 6.56 7.34 4.99
CA MET A 32 6.41 7.96 3.66
C MET A 32 5.83 9.38 3.76
N VAL A 33 4.84 9.61 4.62
CA VAL A 33 4.25 10.94 4.81
C VAL A 33 5.26 11.90 5.42
N GLU A 34 6.01 11.45 6.42
CA GLU A 34 7.09 12.22 7.05
C GLU A 34 8.17 12.61 6.02
N GLU A 35 8.64 11.67 5.20
CA GLU A 35 9.63 11.93 4.16
C GLU A 35 9.14 12.89 3.07
N GLN A 36 7.82 12.97 2.86
CA GLN A 36 7.22 13.78 1.80
C GLN A 36 6.53 15.05 2.32
N GLU A 37 6.72 15.42 3.58
CA GLU A 37 6.04 16.54 4.25
C GLU A 37 6.13 17.84 3.43
N GLU A 38 7.33 18.28 3.05
CA GLU A 38 7.53 19.50 2.24
C GLU A 38 6.78 19.46 0.89
N ASN A 39 6.74 18.28 0.25
CA ASN A 39 6.05 18.13 -1.03
C ASN A 39 4.54 18.22 -0.84
N ILE A 40 4.01 17.61 0.22
CA ILE A 40 2.59 17.67 0.58
C ILE A 40 2.19 19.11 0.90
N GLU A 41 3.00 19.84 1.67
CA GLU A 41 2.76 21.26 1.96
C GLU A 41 2.78 22.11 0.68
N GLN A 42 3.77 21.90 -0.19
CA GLN A 42 3.87 22.62 -1.45
C GLN A 42 2.63 22.42 -2.32
N TRP A 43 2.15 21.18 -2.45
CA TRP A 43 0.91 20.87 -3.16
C TRP A 43 -0.30 21.51 -2.48
N TYR A 44 -0.40 21.43 -1.16
CA TYR A 44 -1.53 21.93 -0.40
C TYR A 44 -1.67 23.45 -0.51
N PHE A 45 -0.58 24.21 -0.36
CA PHE A 45 -0.59 25.67 -0.44
C PHE A 45 -0.67 26.20 -1.87
N ASN A 46 -0.19 25.45 -2.86
CA ASN A 46 -0.28 25.85 -4.26
C ASN A 46 -1.66 25.54 -4.86
N LYS A 47 -2.59 26.50 -4.74
CA LYS A 47 -3.95 26.38 -5.27
C LYS A 47 -4.04 26.02 -6.76
N LYS A 48 -3.08 26.46 -7.58
CA LYS A 48 -3.09 26.16 -9.02
C LYS A 48 -2.80 24.67 -9.24
N VAL A 49 -1.69 24.19 -8.68
CA VAL A 49 -1.28 22.78 -8.76
C VAL A 49 -2.37 21.87 -8.21
N ARG A 50 -2.94 22.20 -7.06
CA ARG A 50 -4.00 21.41 -6.42
C ARG A 50 -5.27 21.26 -7.27
N ASN A 51 -5.63 22.30 -8.02
CA ASN A 51 -6.81 22.29 -8.87
C ASN A 51 -6.59 21.50 -10.18
N GLU A 52 -5.34 21.41 -10.63
CA GLU A 52 -4.97 20.75 -11.89
C GLU A 52 -4.56 19.28 -11.68
N MET A 53 -3.98 18.96 -10.53
CA MET A 53 -3.40 17.65 -10.25
C MET A 53 -3.83 17.11 -8.88
N PRO A 54 -4.48 15.94 -8.82
CA PRO A 54 -4.85 15.31 -7.56
C PRO A 54 -3.60 14.89 -6.78
N LEU A 55 -3.73 14.80 -5.45
CA LEU A 55 -2.63 14.45 -4.56
C LEU A 55 -2.01 13.09 -4.92
N GLU A 56 -2.84 12.10 -5.25
CA GLU A 56 -2.38 10.76 -5.62
C GLU A 56 -1.39 10.80 -6.80
N LYS A 57 -1.69 11.59 -7.84
CA LYS A 57 -0.77 11.75 -8.97
C LYS A 57 0.50 12.50 -8.57
N TYR A 58 0.35 13.63 -7.90
CA TYR A 58 1.47 14.48 -7.50
C TYR A 58 2.45 13.79 -6.54
N LEU A 59 1.91 13.04 -5.57
CA LEU A 59 2.66 12.41 -4.50
C LEU A 59 3.04 10.97 -4.85
N CYS A 60 2.06 10.14 -5.18
CA CYS A 60 2.29 8.70 -5.38
C CYS A 60 2.99 8.43 -6.72
N GLU A 61 2.45 8.92 -7.84
CA GLU A 61 3.04 8.66 -9.17
C GLU A 61 4.35 9.44 -9.40
N ASP A 62 4.32 10.76 -9.21
CA ASP A 62 5.43 11.63 -9.64
C ASP A 62 6.62 11.65 -8.66
N ARG A 63 6.43 11.21 -7.41
CA ARG A 63 7.45 11.29 -6.34
C ARG A 63 7.76 9.96 -5.70
N VAL A 64 6.80 9.32 -5.02
CA VAL A 64 7.03 8.06 -4.30
C VAL A 64 7.41 6.94 -5.27
N LEU A 65 6.69 6.82 -6.38
CA LEU A 65 6.94 5.84 -7.44
C LEU A 65 7.79 6.41 -8.59
N LYS A 66 8.54 7.50 -8.36
CA LYS A 66 9.36 8.10 -9.41
C LYS A 66 10.33 7.07 -9.98
N ASN A 67 10.29 6.88 -11.29
CA ASN A 67 11.07 5.87 -12.04
C ASN A 67 10.73 4.40 -11.67
N ARG A 68 9.58 4.17 -11.05
CA ARG A 68 9.04 2.83 -10.75
C ARG A 68 7.74 2.64 -11.52
N ASP A 69 7.26 1.40 -11.53
CA ASP A 69 5.96 1.10 -12.12
C ASP A 69 4.83 1.71 -11.27
N SER A 70 3.95 2.48 -11.91
CA SER A 70 2.74 3.05 -11.28
C SER A 70 1.47 2.26 -11.59
N SER A 71 1.59 1.13 -12.31
CA SER A 71 0.44 0.27 -12.62
C SER A 71 -0.24 -0.27 -11.35
N CYS A 72 0.52 -0.47 -10.26
CA CYS A 72 0.03 -0.97 -8.98
C CYS A 72 -1.01 -0.03 -8.33
N LEU A 73 -1.01 1.28 -8.63
CA LEU A 73 -2.02 2.20 -8.08
C LEU A 73 -3.43 1.94 -8.63
N ARG A 74 -3.53 1.19 -9.72
CA ARG A 74 -4.79 0.86 -10.40
C ARG A 74 -5.15 -0.61 -10.23
N GLU A 75 -4.40 -1.35 -9.42
CA GLU A 75 -4.66 -2.77 -9.19
C GLU A 75 -5.95 -2.94 -8.38
N VAL A 76 -6.77 -3.91 -8.79
CA VAL A 76 -7.96 -4.30 -8.04
C VAL A 76 -7.65 -5.63 -7.37
N TYR A 77 -7.68 -5.64 -6.03
CA TYR A 77 -7.53 -6.89 -5.28
C TYR A 77 -8.62 -7.86 -5.68
N THR A 78 -8.22 -8.99 -6.26
CA THR A 78 -9.10 -10.13 -6.50
C THR A 78 -8.68 -11.22 -5.51
N PRO A 79 -9.55 -11.61 -4.57
CA PRO A 79 -9.24 -12.73 -3.69
C PRO A 79 -9.05 -13.96 -4.59
N SER A 80 -7.83 -14.49 -4.62
CA SER A 80 -7.54 -15.72 -5.33
C SER A 80 -8.33 -16.84 -4.69
N ASN A 81 -9.32 -17.38 -5.41
CA ASN A 81 -9.74 -18.74 -5.16
C ASN A 81 -8.56 -19.61 -5.63
N GLU A 82 -7.74 -20.09 -4.71
CA GLU A 82 -6.56 -20.88 -5.03
C GLU A 82 -6.92 -22.11 -5.88
N GLU A 83 -6.72 -22.00 -7.19
CA GLU A 83 -6.26 -23.12 -8.01
C GLU A 83 -5.03 -22.66 -8.79
N ASN A 84 -3.88 -23.23 -8.41
CA ASN A 84 -2.58 -23.08 -9.04
C ASN A 84 -2.66 -23.16 -10.57
N THR A 85 -2.32 -22.07 -11.27
CA THR A 85 -1.71 -22.17 -12.60
C THR A 85 -0.54 -21.20 -12.74
N HIS A 86 0.65 -21.80 -12.69
CA HIS A 86 1.93 -21.17 -12.97
C HIS A 86 1.92 -20.63 -14.40
N THR A 87 1.73 -19.32 -14.59
CA THR A 87 1.92 -18.69 -15.91
C THR A 87 3.22 -17.92 -15.91
N GLN A 88 4.26 -18.57 -16.41
CA GLN A 88 5.53 -17.95 -16.78
C GLN A 88 5.27 -16.91 -17.87
N SER A 89 5.47 -15.62 -17.59
CA SER A 89 5.67 -14.64 -18.65
C SER A 89 7.14 -14.65 -19.07
N LYS A 90 7.39 -15.45 -20.12
CA LYS A 90 8.62 -15.39 -20.92
C LYS A 90 8.68 -14.05 -21.63
N GLY A 91 9.60 -13.18 -21.21
CA GLY A 91 10.03 -12.03 -21.98
C GLY A 91 11.25 -12.39 -22.84
N ASP A 92 11.05 -13.21 -23.88
CA ASP A 92 12.04 -13.38 -24.94
C ASP A 92 11.81 -12.26 -25.96
N THR A 93 12.76 -11.33 -26.10
CA THR A 93 12.92 -10.56 -27.35
C THR A 93 14.40 -10.55 -27.68
N GLU A 94 14.79 -11.58 -28.43
CA GLU A 94 16.03 -11.63 -29.16
C GLU A 94 15.93 -10.76 -30.43
N LYS A 95 17.04 -10.09 -30.69
CA LYS A 95 17.47 -9.19 -31.78
C LYS A 95 16.73 -9.22 -33.12
N ILE A 96 16.70 -8.05 -33.75
CA ILE A 96 16.65 -7.91 -35.21
C ILE A 96 17.92 -7.16 -35.64
N ASP A 97 18.83 -7.85 -36.32
CA ASP A 97 19.94 -7.27 -37.08
C ASP A 97 19.43 -6.88 -38.48
N LEU A 98 19.65 -5.62 -38.89
CA LEU A 98 19.86 -5.17 -40.28
C LEU A 98 20.45 -3.75 -40.28
#